data_AF-A0A7Y8HVW9-F1
#
_entry.id   AF-A0A7Y8HVW9-F1
#
_cell.length_a   1.000
_cell.length_b   1.000
_cell.length_c   1.000
_cell.angle_alpha   90.00
_cell.angle_beta   90.00
_cell.angle_gamma   90.00
#
_symmetry.space_group_name_H-M   'P 1'
#
loop_
_entity.id
_entity.type
_entity.pdbx_description
1 polymer ?
#
loop_
_entity_poly.entity_id
_entity_poly.type
_entity_poly.pdbx_seq_one_letter_code
_entity_poly.pdbx_strand_id
1 'polypeptide(L)'
;MAIAFIGSAMAVLPGKSIEFAGGEAGKVIFKGDTHGAKQGMKCNDCHPKPWATKKGSFKMTKEDHGKTDYCGKCHDGQKAFSQSTEADCGKCHMKAEEAPASEEKPISEEKPAPAVEEKK
;
A
#
# COMPACT_ATOMS: atom_id res chain seq x y z
N MET A 1 25.19 -19.31 -16.91
CA MET A 1 25.05 -18.52 -15.66
C MET A 1 23.57 -18.44 -15.33
N ALA A 2 23.15 -18.99 -14.19
CA ALA A 2 21.75 -18.93 -13.77
C ALA A 2 21.43 -17.49 -13.33
N ILE A 3 20.63 -16.78 -14.13
CA ILE A 3 20.13 -15.44 -13.76
C ILE A 3 18.95 -15.67 -12.83
N ALA A 4 19.22 -15.61 -11.52
CA ALA A 4 18.17 -15.55 -10.52
C ALA A 4 17.50 -14.18 -10.61
N PHE A 5 16.25 -14.12 -11.10
CA PHE A 5 15.39 -12.96 -10.97
C PHE A 5 15.06 -12.77 -9.48
N ILE A 6 15.82 -11.89 -8.82
CA ILE A 6 15.50 -11.41 -7.47
C ILE A 6 14.21 -10.59 -7.60
N GLY A 7 13.08 -11.20 -7.24
CA GLY A 7 11.77 -10.58 -7.34
C GLY A 7 11.75 -9.22 -6.65
N SER A 8 11.45 -8.16 -7.42
CA SER A 8 11.33 -6.80 -6.89
C SER A 8 10.15 -6.72 -5.92
N ALA A 9 10.43 -6.85 -4.63
CA ALA A 9 9.49 -6.53 -3.56
C ALA A 9 9.34 -5.01 -3.49
N MET A 10 8.40 -4.44 -4.24
CA MET A 10 8.11 -3.02 -4.16
C MET A 10 6.94 -2.78 -3.22
N ALA A 11 7.24 -2.12 -2.09
CA ALA A 11 6.25 -1.43 -1.27
C ALA A 11 5.46 -0.43 -2.13
N VAL A 12 4.31 0.01 -1.63
CA VAL A 12 3.48 1.01 -2.33
C VAL A 12 4.16 2.38 -2.23
N LEU A 13 5.00 2.66 -3.23
CA LEU A 13 5.72 3.92 -3.35
C LEU A 13 4.76 5.11 -3.57
N PRO A 14 5.21 6.36 -3.31
CA PRO A 14 4.48 7.55 -3.75
C PRO A 14 4.13 7.45 -5.25
N GLY A 15 2.89 7.79 -5.62
CA GLY A 15 2.34 7.64 -6.96
C GLY A 15 1.76 6.25 -7.27
N LYS A 16 1.89 5.28 -6.36
CA LYS A 16 1.29 3.94 -6.51
C LYS A 16 0.16 3.72 -5.51
N SER A 17 -0.74 2.82 -5.86
CA SER A 17 -1.81 2.34 -4.99
C SER A 17 -1.94 0.82 -5.06
N ILE A 18 -2.57 0.25 -4.03
CA ILE A 18 -3.03 -1.13 -4.00
C ILE A 18 -4.50 -1.15 -3.61
N GLU A 19 -5.22 -2.13 -4.15
CA GLU A 19 -6.62 -2.34 -3.84
C GLU A 19 -6.79 -3.58 -2.96
N PHE A 20 -7.66 -3.46 -1.97
CA PHE A 20 -8.15 -4.57 -1.16
C PHE A 20 -9.63 -4.75 -1.47
N ALA A 21 -10.05 -6.01 -1.66
CA ALA A 21 -11.43 -6.32 -2.04
C ALA A 21 -12.47 -5.81 -1.02
N GLY A 22 -12.09 -5.70 0.25
CA GLY A 22 -12.92 -5.11 1.32
C GLY A 22 -14.26 -5.79 1.61
N GLY A 23 -14.59 -6.87 0.88
CA GLY A 23 -15.77 -7.69 1.10
C GLY A 23 -17.07 -6.92 0.91
N GLU A 24 -18.05 -7.22 1.75
CA GLU A 24 -19.39 -6.60 1.72
C GLU A 24 -19.37 -5.10 2.02
N ALA A 25 -18.34 -4.61 2.71
CA ALA A 25 -18.19 -3.20 3.03
C ALA A 25 -17.76 -2.35 1.82
N GLY A 26 -17.20 -2.97 0.77
CA GLY A 26 -16.71 -2.29 -0.42
C GLY A 26 -15.18 -2.17 -0.45
N LYS A 27 -14.64 -1.88 -1.63
CA LYS A 27 -13.20 -1.95 -1.91
C LYS A 27 -12.43 -0.86 -1.16
N VAL A 28 -11.21 -1.18 -0.73
CA VAL A 28 -10.32 -0.24 -0.05
C VAL A 28 -9.10 0.04 -0.89
N ILE A 29 -8.87 1.31 -1.23
CA ILE A 29 -7.70 1.73 -2.01
C ILE A 29 -6.67 2.36 -1.07
N PHE A 30 -5.52 1.70 -0.92
CA PHE A 30 -4.39 2.25 -0.20
C PHE A 30 -3.47 2.99 -1.17
N LYS A 31 -3.18 4.27 -0.88
CA LYS A 31 -2.34 5.14 -1.72
C LYS A 31 -1.02 5.43 -1.02
N GLY A 32 0.10 5.17 -1.69
CA GLY A 32 1.45 5.46 -1.18
C GLY A 32 1.73 6.95 -1.01
N ASP A 33 1.01 7.82 -1.75
CA ASP A 33 1.13 9.27 -1.59
C ASP A 33 0.65 9.78 -0.22
N THR A 34 -0.41 9.17 0.32
CA THR A 34 -0.99 9.56 1.61
C THR A 34 -0.40 8.78 2.79
N HIS A 35 0.34 7.70 2.50
CA HIS A 35 0.93 6.82 3.52
C HIS A 35 2.46 6.69 3.38
N GLY A 36 3.10 7.64 2.71
CA GLY A 36 4.52 7.59 2.39
C GLY A 36 5.27 8.89 2.71
N ALA A 37 6.42 9.07 2.09
CA ALA A 37 7.35 10.17 2.38
C ALA A 37 6.75 11.57 2.20
N LYS A 38 5.73 11.73 1.36
CA LYS A 38 4.99 13.00 1.19
C LYS A 38 4.25 13.44 2.46
N GLN A 39 4.01 12.52 3.39
CA GLN A 39 3.44 12.80 4.72
C GLN A 39 4.49 12.67 5.82
N GLY A 40 5.79 12.66 5.48
CA GLY A 40 6.89 12.54 6.43
C GLY A 40 7.12 11.13 6.96
N MET A 41 6.40 10.11 6.47
CA MET A 41 6.56 8.72 6.87
C MET A 41 7.77 8.07 6.20
N LYS A 42 8.49 7.25 6.96
CA LYS A 42 9.65 6.47 6.52
C LYS A 42 9.26 5.02 6.27
N CYS A 43 10.03 4.33 5.43
CA CYS A 43 9.78 2.92 5.09
C CYS A 43 9.67 2.03 6.35
N ASN A 44 10.49 2.30 7.37
CA ASN A 44 10.55 1.52 8.60
C ASN A 44 9.38 1.78 9.56
N ASP A 45 8.54 2.80 9.31
CA ASP A 45 7.37 3.06 10.13
C ASP A 45 6.25 2.01 9.88
N CYS A 46 6.30 1.40 8.68
CA CYS A 46 5.35 0.41 8.19
C CYS A 46 5.97 -0.98 7.99
N HIS A 47 7.24 -1.05 7.57
CA HIS A 47 7.93 -2.28 7.18
C HIS A 47 9.09 -2.63 8.12
N PRO A 48 9.39 -3.93 8.31
CA PRO A 48 8.65 -5.09 7.82
C PRO A 48 7.41 -5.43 8.67
N LYS A 49 7.15 -4.68 9.74
CA LYS A 49 5.99 -4.84 10.61
C LYS A 49 5.34 -3.46 10.88
N PRO A 50 4.02 -3.30 10.75
CA PRO A 50 3.01 -4.37 10.61
C PRO A 50 2.79 -4.90 9.19
N TRP A 51 3.35 -4.28 8.14
CA TRP A 51 3.21 -4.78 6.77
C TRP A 51 4.52 -5.35 6.24
N ALA A 52 4.47 -6.50 5.59
CA ALA A 52 5.59 -6.99 4.80
C ALA A 52 5.69 -6.24 3.45
N THR A 53 6.90 -6.13 2.91
CA THR A 53 7.15 -5.50 1.60
C THR A 53 6.73 -6.38 0.42
N LYS A 54 6.36 -7.63 0.68
CA LYS A 54 5.93 -8.60 -0.34
C LYS A 54 4.47 -8.34 -0.71
N LYS A 55 4.21 -8.08 -2.00
CA LYS A 55 2.83 -7.94 -2.51
C LYS A 55 2.00 -9.19 -2.16
N GLY A 56 0.79 -8.99 -1.66
CA GLY A 56 -0.15 -10.06 -1.33
C GLY A 56 0.18 -10.87 -0.07
N SER A 57 1.25 -10.52 0.67
CA SER A 57 1.54 -11.16 1.97
C SER A 57 0.57 -10.73 3.06
N PHE A 58 -0.05 -9.56 2.91
CA PHE A 58 -1.05 -9.06 3.83
C PHE A 58 -2.45 -9.44 3.34
N LYS A 59 -3.20 -10.12 4.21
CA LYS A 59 -4.64 -10.31 4.09
C LYS A 59 -5.26 -9.83 5.40
N MET A 60 -6.15 -8.85 5.31
CA MET A 60 -6.91 -8.40 6.47
C MET A 60 -8.00 -9.44 6.77
N THR A 61 -8.02 -9.97 8.00
CA THR A 61 -9.14 -10.78 8.49
C THR A 61 -10.19 -9.90 9.16
N LYS A 62 -11.40 -10.42 9.38
CA LYS A 62 -12.42 -9.71 10.17
C LYS A 62 -11.95 -9.50 11.61
N GLU A 63 -11.20 -10.43 12.19
CA GLU A 63 -10.65 -10.25 13.54
C GLU A 63 -9.55 -9.20 13.61
N ASP A 64 -8.80 -8.97 12.52
CA ASP A 64 -7.78 -7.92 12.48
C ASP A 64 -8.40 -6.53 12.29
N HIS A 65 -9.58 -6.48 11.67
CA HIS A 65 -10.37 -5.27 11.59
C HIS A 65 -10.82 -4.83 12.98
N GLY A 66 -10.57 -3.57 13.34
CA GLY A 66 -10.92 -3.01 14.65
C GLY A 66 -9.85 -3.21 15.74
N LYS A 67 -8.78 -3.97 15.49
CA LYS A 67 -7.61 -4.00 16.38
C LYS A 67 -6.74 -2.75 16.19
N THR A 68 -5.90 -2.45 17.18
CA THR A 68 -4.88 -1.38 17.12
C THR A 68 -3.67 -1.73 16.23
N ASP A 69 -3.76 -2.83 15.46
CA ASP A 69 -2.77 -3.25 14.48
C ASP A 69 -3.14 -2.79 13.06
N TYR A 70 -2.17 -2.88 12.16
CA TYR A 70 -2.32 -2.47 10.76
C TYR A 70 -2.86 -1.04 10.65
N CYS A 71 -4.04 -0.86 10.04
CA CYS A 71 -4.69 0.44 9.84
C CYS A 71 -4.89 1.16 11.19
N GLY A 72 -5.29 0.43 12.23
CA GLY A 72 -5.58 0.96 13.57
C GLY A 72 -4.36 1.44 14.34
N LYS A 73 -3.13 1.15 13.87
CA LYS A 73 -1.90 1.67 14.48
C LYS A 73 -1.82 3.20 14.39
N CYS A 74 -2.40 3.76 13.32
CA CYS A 74 -2.44 5.19 13.05
C CYS A 74 -3.88 5.72 12.96
N HIS A 75 -4.84 4.95 12.44
CA HIS A 75 -6.26 5.30 12.42
C HIS A 75 -6.93 5.00 13.77
N ASP A 76 -6.37 5.55 14.84
CA ASP A 76 -6.77 5.39 16.23
C ASP A 76 -7.65 6.55 16.76
N GLY A 77 -7.91 7.56 15.93
CA GLY A 77 -8.61 8.79 16.33
C GLY A 77 -7.69 9.85 16.94
N GLN A 78 -6.40 9.56 17.12
CA GLN A 78 -5.40 10.49 17.66
C GLN A 78 -4.37 10.88 16.60
N LYS A 79 -3.71 9.92 15.95
CA LYS A 79 -2.72 10.18 14.90
C LYS A 79 -3.39 10.48 13.56
N ALA A 80 -4.48 9.79 13.27
CA ALA A 80 -5.36 10.00 12.14
C ALA A 80 -6.83 9.78 12.56
N PHE A 81 -7.77 9.94 11.63
CA PHE A 81 -9.17 9.63 11.89
C PHE A 81 -9.34 8.17 12.32
N SER A 82 -10.34 7.89 13.15
CA SER A 82 -10.55 6.56 13.71
C SER A 82 -11.12 5.61 12.64
N GLN A 83 -10.56 4.40 12.54
CA GLN A 83 -11.11 3.35 11.68
C GLN A 83 -12.46 2.80 12.16
N SER A 84 -12.86 3.11 13.39
CA SER A 84 -14.09 2.60 14.02
C SER A 84 -15.24 3.61 14.03
N THR A 85 -15.02 4.83 13.53
CA THR A 85 -16.07 5.85 13.45
C THR A 85 -16.93 5.60 12.21
N GLU A 86 -18.24 5.39 12.40
CA GLU A 86 -19.16 5.07 11.30
C GLU A 86 -19.16 6.11 10.17
N ALA A 87 -19.05 7.40 10.55
CA ALA A 87 -18.95 8.49 9.58
C ALA A 87 -17.69 8.43 8.70
N ASP A 88 -16.66 7.69 9.13
CA ASP A 88 -15.38 7.55 8.45
C ASP A 88 -15.26 6.25 7.64
N CYS A 89 -16.22 5.32 7.74
CA CYS A 89 -16.17 4.05 7.02
C CYS A 89 -15.98 4.26 5.51
N GLY A 90 -16.68 5.24 4.93
CA GLY A 90 -16.60 5.58 3.51
C GLY A 90 -15.26 6.19 3.06
N LYS A 91 -14.39 6.61 4.00
CA LYS A 91 -13.05 7.12 3.67
C LYS A 91 -12.11 6.01 3.19
N CYS A 92 -12.37 4.78 3.63
CA CYS A 92 -11.62 3.60 3.21
C CYS A 92 -12.47 2.72 2.30
N HIS A 93 -13.71 2.43 2.69
CA HIS A 93 -14.59 1.49 2.01
C HIS A 93 -15.41 2.19 0.92
N MET A 94 -14.92 2.11 -0.32
CA MET A 94 -15.59 2.69 -1.48
C MET A 94 -16.65 1.73 -2.01
N LYS A 95 -17.89 2.22 -2.15
CA LYS A 95 -18.99 1.45 -2.73
C LYS A 95 -18.73 1.24 -4.23
N ALA A 96 -19.09 0.05 -4.72
CA ALA A 96 -18.70 -0.47 -6.03
C ALA A 96 -19.15 0.33 -7.27
N GLU A 97 -19.84 1.47 -7.12
CA GLU A 97 -20.25 2.32 -8.25
C GLU A 97 -19.19 3.36 -8.64
N GLU A 98 -18.20 3.62 -7.79
CA GLU A 98 -17.09 4.56 -8.08
C GLU A 98 -15.71 3.87 -7.97
N ALA A 99 -15.60 2.69 -8.57
CA ALA A 99 -14.29 2.15 -8.90
C ALA A 99 -13.76 2.90 -10.14
N PRO A 100 -12.71 3.74 -10.05
CA PRO A 100 -11.94 4.03 -11.25
C PRO A 100 -11.46 2.68 -11.78
N ALA A 101 -11.87 2.42 -13.01
CA ALA A 101 -11.60 1.20 -13.74
C ALA A 101 -10.10 0.89 -13.69
N SER A 102 -9.84 -0.41 -13.60
CA SER A 102 -8.67 -1.05 -14.17
C SER A 102 -8.03 -0.21 -15.27
N GLU A 103 -6.81 0.25 -15.02
CA GLU A 103 -5.80 0.30 -16.07
C GLU A 103 -4.57 -0.45 -15.55
N GLU A 104 -4.71 -1.77 -15.51
CA GLU A 104 -3.58 -2.65 -15.68
C GLU A 104 -3.19 -2.57 -17.17
N LYS A 105 -2.19 -1.75 -17.49
CA LYS A 105 -1.42 -1.86 -18.74
C LYS A 105 0.02 -2.25 -18.43
N PRO A 106 0.63 -3.02 -19.34
CA PRO A 106 1.45 -4.17 -19.02
C PRO A 106 2.87 -3.80 -18.66
N ILE A 107 3.53 -4.75 -18.02
CA ILE A 107 4.97 -4.92 -18.06
C ILE A 107 5.43 -4.74 -19.53
N SER A 108 6.22 -3.70 -19.79
CA SER A 108 7.20 -3.74 -20.88
C SER A 108 8.58 -3.60 -20.26
N GLU A 109 9.39 -4.60 -20.57
CA GLU A 109 10.79 -4.73 -20.24
C GLU A 109 11.64 -3.51 -20.66
N GLU A 110 12.63 -3.26 -19.82
CA GLU A 110 14.02 -2.99 -20.17
C GLU A 110 14.37 -1.76 -21.04
N LYS A 111 15.05 -0.81 -20.40
CA LYS A 111 16.40 -0.40 -20.85
C LYS A 111 17.21 0.10 -19.66
N PRO A 112 18.38 -0.49 -19.36
CA PRO A 112 19.28 0.03 -18.34
C PRO A 112 19.95 1.28 -18.89
N ALA A 113 19.85 2.40 -18.16
CA ALA A 113 20.70 3.56 -18.40
C ALA A 113 21.89 3.50 -17.42
N PRO A 114 23.08 3.91 -17.88
CA PRO A 114 24.34 3.26 -17.55
C PRO A 114 24.93 3.67 -16.21
N ALA A 115 25.84 2.83 -15.74
CA ALA A 115 26.88 3.17 -14.79
C ALA A 115 27.50 4.54 -15.11
N VAL A 116 27.50 5.43 -14.12
CA VAL A 116 28.44 6.54 -14.10
C VAL A 116 29.68 6.05 -13.35
N GLU A 117 30.67 5.65 -14.14
CA GLU A 117 32.06 5.51 -13.72
C GLU A 117 32.66 6.86 -13.32
N GLU A 118 33.71 6.73 -12.52
CA GLU A 118 34.67 7.71 -12.02
C GLU A 118 35.02 8.88 -12.95
N LYS A 119 35.35 10.02 -12.32
CA LYS A 119 36.44 10.93 -12.76
C LYS A 119 36.71 12.02 -11.71
N LYS A 120 37.66 11.76 -10.80
CA LYS A 120 38.98 12.43 -10.77
C LYS A 120 39.79 11.98 -9.56
#